data_AF-A0A7V7ABM3-F1
#
_entry.id   AF-A0A7V7ABM3-F1
#
_cell.length_a   1.000
_cell.length_b   1.000
_cell.length_c   1.000
_cell.angle_alpha   90.00
_cell.angle_beta   90.00
_cell.angle_gamma   90.00
#
_symmetry.space_group_name_H-M   'P 1'
#
loop_
_entity.id
_entity.type
_entity.pdbx_description
1 polymer ?
#
loop_
_entity_poly.entity_id
_entity_poly.type
_entity_poly.pdbx_seq_one_letter_code
_entity_poly.pdbx_strand_id
1 'polypeptide(L)'
;MSTQITIDSEQVLAIASQLESDNEQLQQLLSESKVTIDGLASYWSGKAADTTRTAYDAFAGKFFQQYHDVLNQYVKFLRNNVASQYEQAEQVNTQLSDAFK
;
A
#
# COMPACT_ATOMS: atom_id res chain seq x y z
N MET A 1 -3.83 -2.78 37.42
CA MET A 1 -2.88 -3.27 36.40
C MET A 1 -3.40 -2.79 35.07
N SER A 2 -2.81 -1.71 34.55
CA SER A 2 -3.14 -1.17 33.23
C SER A 2 -2.70 -2.20 32.22
N THR A 3 -3.62 -2.74 31.43
CA THR A 3 -3.32 -3.53 30.24
C THR A 3 -2.50 -2.64 29.32
N GLN A 4 -1.19 -2.78 29.43
CA GLN A 4 -0.20 -2.07 28.65
C GLN A 4 -0.47 -2.41 27.18
N ILE A 5 -1.02 -1.43 26.44
CA ILE A 5 -1.19 -1.49 24.99
C ILE A 5 0.22 -1.37 24.39
N THR A 6 1.02 -2.42 24.53
CA THR A 6 2.32 -2.58 23.87
C THR A 6 2.18 -3.36 22.58
N ILE A 7 0.97 -3.84 22.25
CA ILE A 7 0.69 -4.70 21.10
C ILE A 7 0.27 -3.94 19.84
N ASP A 8 -0.18 -2.68 19.90
CA ASP A 8 -0.81 -2.07 18.71
C ASP A 8 0.14 -1.36 17.74
N SER A 9 1.19 -0.67 18.18
CA SER A 9 2.02 0.14 17.26
C SER A 9 2.92 -0.70 16.36
N GLU A 10 3.62 -1.70 16.91
CA GLU A 10 4.46 -2.62 16.14
C GLU A 10 3.63 -3.47 15.17
N GLN A 11 2.46 -3.94 15.57
CA GLN A 11 1.56 -4.66 14.67
C GLN A 11 1.05 -3.77 13.54
N VAL A 12 0.69 -2.52 13.83
CA VAL A 12 0.27 -1.57 12.80
C VAL A 12 1.41 -1.24 11.84
N LEU A 13 2.65 -1.10 12.33
CA LEU A 13 3.82 -0.93 11.48
C LEU A 13 4.12 -2.16 10.62
N ALA A 14 3.94 -3.36 11.17
CA ALA A 14 4.08 -4.60 10.42
C ALA A 14 3.02 -4.72 9.32
N ILE A 15 1.75 -4.42 9.63
CA ILE A 15 0.65 -4.40 8.65
C ILE A 15 0.89 -3.34 7.57
N ALA A 16 1.33 -2.14 7.94
CA ALA A 16 1.65 -1.09 6.99
C ALA A 16 2.80 -1.51 6.04
N SER A 17 3.80 -2.21 6.55
CA SER A 17 4.91 -2.72 5.74
C SER A 17 4.48 -3.88 4.83
N GLN A 18 3.58 -4.75 5.29
CA GLN A 18 2.99 -5.79 4.44
C GLN A 18 2.15 -5.17 3.31
N LEU A 19 1.30 -4.18 3.62
CA LEU A 19 0.50 -3.48 2.63
C LEU A 19 1.35 -2.74 1.59
N GLU A 20 2.49 -2.18 1.99
CA GLU A 20 3.46 -1.59 1.07
C GLU A 20 4.04 -2.65 0.13
N SER A 21 4.47 -3.81 0.66
CA SER A 21 4.99 -4.91 -0.16
C SER A 21 3.96 -5.46 -1.13
N ASP A 22 2.72 -5.66 -0.69
CA ASP A 22 1.63 -6.16 -1.54
C ASP A 22 1.31 -5.15 -2.66
N ASN A 23 1.40 -3.85 -2.38
CA ASN A 23 1.19 -2.80 -3.36
C ASN A 23 2.27 -2.78 -4.45
N GLU A 24 3.54 -2.97 -4.06
CA GLU A 24 4.65 -3.10 -5.01
C GLU A 24 4.52 -4.37 -5.87
N GLN A 25 4.18 -5.50 -5.26
CA GLN A 25 3.93 -6.76 -5.97
C GLN A 25 2.79 -6.63 -6.98
N LEU A 26 1.70 -5.97 -6.60
CA LEU A 26 0.58 -5.69 -7.50
C LEU A 26 1.04 -4.83 -8.68
N GLN A 27 1.79 -3.76 -8.43
CA GLN A 27 2.31 -2.90 -9.50
C GLN A 27 3.24 -3.65 -10.46
N GLN A 28 4.07 -4.55 -9.93
CA GLN A 28 4.95 -5.40 -10.72
C GLN A 28 4.14 -6.36 -11.60
N LEU A 29 3.17 -7.09 -11.03
CA LEU A 29 2.32 -8.04 -11.75
C LEU A 29 1.55 -7.34 -12.88
N LEU A 30 1.03 -6.15 -12.60
CA LEU A 30 0.34 -5.30 -13.57
C LEU A 30 1.29 -4.85 -14.70
N SER A 31 2.53 -4.51 -14.40
CA SER A 31 3.55 -4.19 -15.40
C SER A 31 3.94 -5.39 -16.27
N GLU A 32 4.16 -6.55 -15.65
CA GLU A 32 4.52 -7.80 -16.34
C GLU A 32 3.41 -8.29 -17.27
N SER A 33 2.15 -8.18 -16.84
CA SER A 33 0.99 -8.52 -17.66
C SER A 33 0.84 -7.59 -18.86
N LYS A 34 1.13 -6.29 -18.71
CA LYS A 34 1.18 -5.35 -19.86
C LYS A 34 2.25 -5.79 -20.87
N VAL A 35 3.46 -6.10 -20.40
CA VAL A 35 4.55 -6.60 -21.26
C VAL A 35 4.14 -7.88 -21.99
N THR A 36 3.42 -8.78 -21.32
CA THR A 36 2.93 -10.03 -21.92
C THR A 36 1.89 -9.75 -23.02
N ILE A 37 0.92 -8.87 -22.76
CA ILE A 37 -0.09 -8.43 -23.75
C ILE A 37 0.60 -7.77 -24.95
N ASP A 38 1.61 -6.96 -24.71
CA ASP A 38 2.38 -6.30 -25.77
C ASP A 38 3.22 -7.29 -26.58
N GLY A 39 3.81 -8.30 -25.93
CA GLY A 39 4.53 -9.38 -26.57
C GLY A 39 3.63 -10.27 -27.44
N LEU A 40 2.40 -10.54 -26.99
CA LEU A 40 1.41 -11.31 -27.75
C LEU A 40 1.08 -10.68 -29.11
N ALA A 41 1.17 -9.36 -29.23
CA ALA A 41 0.89 -8.67 -30.49
C ALA A 41 1.88 -8.98 -31.63
N SER A 42 3.05 -9.53 -31.31
CA SER A 42 3.98 -10.02 -32.33
C SER A 42 3.50 -11.31 -33.01
N TYR A 43 2.60 -12.07 -32.37
CA TYR A 43 2.08 -13.35 -32.86
C TYR A 43 0.58 -13.29 -33.19
N TRP A 44 -0.17 -12.41 -32.53
CA TRP A 44 -1.60 -12.24 -32.71
C TRP A 44 -1.88 -10.83 -33.25
N SER A 45 -2.15 -10.74 -34.56
CA SER A 45 -2.48 -9.49 -35.26
C SER A 45 -3.92 -9.50 -35.77
N GLY A 46 -4.51 -8.31 -35.86
CA GLY A 46 -5.89 -8.10 -36.32
C GLY A 46 -6.73 -7.29 -35.35
N LYS A 47 -7.96 -6.97 -35.76
CA LYS A 47 -8.87 -6.06 -35.03
C LYS A 47 -9.13 -6.51 -33.59
N ALA A 48 -9.19 -7.82 -33.34
CA ALA A 48 -9.40 -8.37 -32.01
C ALA A 48 -8.19 -8.11 -31.08
N ALA A 49 -6.97 -8.35 -31.56
CA ALA A 49 -5.75 -8.08 -30.81
C ALA A 49 -5.60 -6.59 -30.47
N ASP A 50 -5.89 -5.72 -31.43
CA ASP A 50 -5.85 -4.26 -31.27
C ASP A 50 -6.88 -3.76 -30.24
N THR A 51 -8.08 -4.35 -30.27
CA THR A 51 -9.14 -4.07 -29.28
C THR A 51 -8.72 -4.50 -27.88
N THR A 52 -8.11 -5.69 -27.74
CA THR A 52 -7.61 -6.20 -26.46
C THR A 52 -6.49 -5.31 -25.91
N ARG A 53 -5.52 -4.89 -26.72
CA ARG A 53 -4.46 -3.96 -26.29
C ARG A 53 -5.02 -2.63 -25.84
N THR A 54 -5.91 -2.04 -26.63
CA THR A 54 -6.55 -0.76 -26.29
C THR A 54 -7.33 -0.85 -24.99
N ALA A 55 -8.07 -1.94 -24.78
CA ALA A 55 -8.79 -2.18 -23.53
C ALA A 55 -7.83 -2.34 -22.34
N TYR A 56 -6.71 -3.04 -22.53
CA TYR A 56 -5.70 -3.24 -21.51
C TYR A 56 -4.95 -1.95 -21.16
N ASP A 57 -4.63 -1.13 -22.16
CA ASP A 57 -3.99 0.18 -21.97
C ASP A 57 -4.92 1.15 -21.22
N ALA A 58 -6.21 1.14 -21.56
CA ALA A 58 -7.21 1.92 -20.84
C ALA A 58 -7.36 1.45 -19.38
N PHE A 59 -7.30 0.14 -19.14
CA PHE A 59 -7.27 -0.43 -17.80
C PHE A 59 -6.00 0.01 -17.05
N ALA A 60 -4.83 -0.15 -17.66
CA ALA A 60 -3.56 0.19 -17.05
C ALA A 60 -3.47 1.68 -16.68
N GLY A 61 -3.84 2.56 -17.60
CA GLY A 61 -3.81 4.01 -17.40
C GLY A 61 -4.79 4.50 -16.33
N LYS A 62 -5.92 3.81 -16.12
CA LYS A 62 -6.88 4.17 -15.08
C LYS A 62 -6.50 3.61 -13.71
N PHE A 63 -6.03 2.36 -13.67
CA PHE A 63 -6.04 1.59 -12.44
C PHE A 63 -4.65 1.40 -11.82
N PHE A 64 -3.56 1.35 -12.59
CA PHE A 64 -2.24 1.03 -12.02
C PHE A 64 -1.81 2.08 -11.01
N GLN A 65 -1.85 3.35 -11.41
CA GLN A 65 -1.41 4.44 -10.55
C GLN A 65 -2.42 4.77 -9.45
N GLN A 66 -3.72 4.72 -9.77
CA GLN A 66 -4.77 5.02 -8.80
C GLN A 66 -4.79 4.02 -7.64
N TYR A 67 -4.69 2.71 -7.92
CA TYR A 67 -4.64 1.71 -6.85
C TYR A 67 -3.37 1.84 -6.01
N HIS A 68 -2.23 2.06 -6.68
CA HIS A 68 -0.96 2.26 -6.01
C HIS A 68 -1.00 3.46 -5.05
N ASP A 69 -1.54 4.59 -5.51
CA ASP A 69 -1.61 5.83 -4.72
C ASP A 69 -2.56 5.70 -3.53
N VAL A 70 -3.71 5.04 -3.69
CA VAL A 70 -4.67 4.80 -2.60
C VAL A 70 -4.07 3.91 -1.50
N LEU A 71 -3.43 2.81 -1.89
CA LEU A 71 -2.79 1.91 -0.93
C LEU A 71 -1.60 2.59 -0.22
N ASN A 72 -0.80 3.35 -0.96
CA ASN A 72 0.30 4.13 -0.38
C ASN A 72 -0.20 5.22 0.59
N GLN A 73 -1.29 5.92 0.26
CA GLN A 73 -1.92 6.87 1.18
C GLN A 73 -2.39 6.19 2.47
N TYR A 74 -2.95 4.98 2.38
CA TYR A 74 -3.37 4.23 3.55
C TYR A 74 -2.16 3.76 4.40
N VAL A 75 -1.08 3.28 3.78
CA VAL A 75 0.18 2.97 4.46
C VAL A 75 0.75 4.19 5.19
N LYS A 76 0.77 5.35 4.53
CA LYS A 76 1.19 6.62 5.14
C LYS A 76 0.28 7.04 6.30
N PHE A 77 -1.02 6.82 6.17
CA PHE A 77 -1.96 7.08 7.26
C PHE A 77 -1.65 6.21 8.48
N LEU A 78 -1.45 4.90 8.29
CA LEU A 78 -1.11 3.96 9.36
C LEU A 78 0.21 4.35 10.04
N ARG A 79 1.26 4.66 9.25
CA ARG A 79 2.57 5.08 9.79
C ARG A 79 2.51 6.41 10.53
N ASN A 80 1.90 7.44 9.94
CA ASN A 80 1.96 8.80 10.48
C ASN A 80 0.94 9.05 11.59
N ASN A 81 -0.26 8.48 11.51
CA ASN A 81 -1.33 8.80 12.47
C ASN A 81 -1.41 7.81 13.61
N VAL A 82 -1.06 6.54 13.39
CA VAL A 82 -1.18 5.52 14.44
C VAL A 82 0.12 5.42 15.22
N ALA A 83 1.25 5.18 14.57
CA ALA A 83 2.53 5.06 15.28
C ALA A 83 2.94 6.36 16.00
N SER A 84 2.82 7.52 15.33
CA SER A 84 3.22 8.81 15.94
C SER A 84 2.32 9.26 17.09
N GLN A 85 1.01 9.00 17.04
CA GLN A 85 0.12 9.37 18.14
C GLN A 85 0.30 8.46 19.35
N TYR A 86 0.65 7.18 19.14
CA TYR A 86 1.01 6.29 20.25
C TYR A 86 2.29 6.74 20.95
N GLU A 87 3.35 7.09 20.21
CA GLU A 87 4.59 7.62 20.81
C GLU A 87 4.33 8.89 21.63
N GLN A 88 3.54 9.84 21.10
CA GLN A 88 3.18 11.06 21.84
C GLN A 88 2.36 10.76 23.10
N ALA A 89 1.36 9.88 23.03
CA ALA A 89 0.53 9.53 24.17
C ALA A 89 1.36 8.84 25.27
N GLU A 90 2.30 7.98 24.90
CA GLU A 90 3.19 7.29 25.84
C GLU A 90 4.21 8.24 26.48
N GLN A 91 4.73 9.20 25.72
CA GLN A 91 5.61 10.25 26.23
C GLN A 91 4.89 11.16 27.24
N VAL A 92 3.65 11.55 26.94
CA VAL A 92 2.78 12.33 27.85
C VAL A 92 2.43 11.53 29.10
N ASN A 93 2.11 10.24 28.98
CA ASN A 93 1.84 9.38 30.13
C ASN A 93 3.07 9.21 31.03
N THR A 94 4.26 9.08 30.44
CA THR A 94 5.52 9.00 31.20
C THR A 94 5.79 10.31 31.93
N GLN A 95 5.62 11.45 31.26
CA GLN A 95 5.76 12.77 31.88
C GLN A 95 4.74 13.01 33.00
N LEU A 96 3.48 12.64 32.81
CA LEU A 96 2.44 12.71 33.85
C LEU A 96 2.78 11.77 35.01
N SER A 97 3.21 10.54 34.73
CA SER A 97 3.60 9.57 35.77
C SER A 97 4.80 10.03 36.59
N ASP A 98 5.80 10.67 35.98
CA ASP A 98 6.94 11.24 36.70
C ASP A 98 6.55 12.51 37.46
N ALA A 99 5.54 13.25 37.00
CA ALA A 99 4.97 14.38 37.74
C ALA A 99 4.11 13.97 38.97
N PHE A 100 3.66 12.70 39.02
CA PHE A 100 2.95 12.13 40.17
C PHE A 100 3.87 11.38 41.16
N LYS A 101 5.17 11.24 40.87
CA LYS A 101 6.19 10.74 41.81
C LYS A 101 6.71 11.87 42.69
#